data_AF-A0A2N0QIR8-F1
#
_entry.id   AF-A0A2N0QIR8-F1
#
_cell.length_a   1.000
_cell.length_b   1.000
_cell.length_c   1.000
_cell.angle_alpha   90.00
_cell.angle_beta   90.00
_cell.angle_gamma   90.00
#
_symmetry.space_group_name_H-M   'P 1'
#
loop_
_entity.id
_entity.type
_entity.pdbx_description
1 polymer ?
#
loop_
_entity_poly.entity_id
_entity_poly.type
_entity_poly.pdbx_seq_one_letter_code
_entity_poly.pdbx_strand_id
1 'polypeptide(L)'
;AITVGATEKNSDAITDFSNFGKCLDIFAPGRDIQGANFEDDNSTLIISGTSQATPHAAGTIVLIIAKNGNKSPAEMAKVLYTLSTKGVVEGLKDGSPDSFVRIPSA
;
A
#
# COMPACT_ATOMS: atom_id res chain seq x y z
N ALA A 1 -9.47 -6.27 -8.69
CA ALA A 1 -8.55 -6.38 -7.54
C ALA A 1 -7.91 -5.02 -7.32
N ILE A 2 -7.08 -4.86 -6.28
CA ILE A 2 -6.21 -3.71 -6.10
C ILE A 2 -4.78 -4.26 -6.05
N THR A 3 -3.95 -3.86 -7.00
CA THR A 3 -2.56 -4.30 -7.15
C THR A 3 -1.65 -3.29 -6.48
N VAL A 4 -0.86 -3.76 -5.51
CA VAL A 4 -0.08 -2.89 -4.61
C VAL A 4 1.42 -3.05 -4.86
N GLY A 5 2.08 -1.96 -5.24
CA GLY A 5 3.53 -1.84 -5.31
C GLY A 5 4.17 -1.47 -3.98
N ALA A 6 5.49 -1.67 -3.86
CA ALA A 6 6.25 -1.41 -2.64
C ALA A 6 7.19 -0.21 -2.79
N THR A 7 7.35 0.54 -1.70
CA THR A 7 8.27 1.68 -1.55
C THR A 7 9.27 1.46 -0.44
N GLU A 8 10.39 2.18 -0.52
CA GLU A 8 11.49 2.17 0.42
C GLU A 8 11.09 2.74 1.79
N LYS A 9 11.86 2.38 2.83
CA LYS A 9 11.55 2.78 4.21
C LYS A 9 11.78 4.26 4.46
N ASN A 10 12.84 4.83 3.86
CA ASN A 10 13.36 6.16 4.18
C ASN A 10 13.23 7.15 3.01
N SER A 11 12.50 6.78 1.96
CA SER A 11 12.26 7.61 0.78
C SER A 11 10.99 7.12 0.09
N ASP A 12 10.35 7.98 -0.69
CA ASP A 12 9.16 7.60 -1.46
C ASP A 12 9.51 6.84 -2.77
N ALA A 13 10.77 6.42 -2.92
CA ALA A 13 11.25 5.61 -4.03
C ALA A 13 10.63 4.19 -4.03
N ILE A 14 10.33 3.71 -5.23
CA ILE A 14 9.94 2.32 -5.48
C ILE A 14 11.10 1.38 -5.11
N THR A 15 10.81 0.28 -4.41
CA THR A 15 11.84 -0.71 -4.05
C THR A 15 12.40 -1.43 -5.27
N ASP A 16 13.64 -1.91 -5.18
CA ASP A 16 14.33 -2.67 -6.23
C ASP A 16 13.60 -3.96 -6.65
N PHE A 17 12.84 -4.58 -5.74
CA PHE A 17 12.04 -5.78 -5.99
C PHE A 17 10.60 -5.54 -6.42
N SER A 18 10.08 -4.30 -6.36
CA SER A 18 8.68 -4.05 -6.72
C SER A 18 8.51 -4.14 -8.24
N ASN A 19 7.43 -4.81 -8.65
CA ASN A 19 6.94 -4.68 -10.03
C ASN A 19 6.43 -3.26 -10.29
N PHE A 20 6.26 -2.93 -11.57
CA PHE A 20 5.81 -1.63 -12.08
C PHE A 20 4.89 -1.79 -13.29
N GLY A 21 4.28 -0.68 -13.70
CA GLY A 21 3.47 -0.57 -14.92
C GLY A 21 2.01 -0.25 -14.64
N LYS A 22 1.24 -0.08 -15.73
CA LYS A 22 -0.17 0.34 -15.70
C LYS A 22 -1.13 -0.60 -14.98
N CYS A 23 -0.70 -1.81 -14.64
CA CYS A 23 -1.50 -2.76 -13.84
C CYS A 23 -1.42 -2.50 -12.33
N LEU A 24 -0.48 -1.68 -11.86
CA LEU A 24 -0.45 -1.24 -10.48
C LEU A 24 -1.56 -0.20 -10.26
N ASP A 25 -2.24 -0.29 -9.11
CA ASP A 25 -3.27 0.67 -8.71
C ASP A 25 -2.73 1.69 -7.70
N ILE A 26 -1.81 1.25 -6.83
CA ILE A 26 -1.30 2.04 -5.71
C ILE A 26 0.03 1.51 -5.17
N PHE A 27 0.82 2.37 -4.54
CA PHE A 27 2.01 2.03 -3.77
C PHE A 27 1.75 2.14 -2.26
N ALA A 28 2.48 1.35 -1.48
CA ALA A 28 2.47 1.41 -0.02
C ALA A 28 3.85 1.04 0.56
N PRO A 29 4.10 1.27 1.87
CA PRO A 29 5.34 0.86 2.51
C PRO A 29 5.59 -0.65 2.36
N GLY A 30 6.75 -1.04 1.83
CA GLY A 30 7.06 -2.45 1.59
C GLY A 30 8.48 -2.89 1.93
N ARG A 31 9.38 -1.96 2.26
CA ARG A 31 10.73 -2.27 2.76
C ARG A 31 10.77 -2.26 4.28
N ASP A 32 11.45 -3.25 4.86
CA ASP A 32 11.74 -3.35 6.29
C ASP A 32 10.50 -3.16 7.17
N ILE A 33 9.42 -3.86 6.83
CA ILE A 33 8.15 -3.81 7.55
C ILE A 33 8.21 -4.80 8.70
N GLN A 34 8.07 -4.27 9.92
CA GLN A 34 7.95 -5.08 11.13
C GLN A 34 6.54 -5.68 11.24
N GLY A 35 6.45 -6.96 11.56
CA GLY A 35 5.20 -7.67 11.81
C GLY A 35 5.35 -8.74 12.88
N ALA A 36 4.24 -9.37 13.23
CA ALA A 36 4.22 -10.53 14.13
C ALA A 36 4.89 -11.74 13.48
N ASN A 37 5.64 -12.51 14.26
CA ASN A 37 6.27 -13.76 13.82
C ASN A 37 5.54 -14.97 14.40
N PHE A 38 5.70 -16.14 13.78
CA PHE A 38 5.04 -17.38 14.17
C PHE A 38 5.77 -18.14 15.30
N GLU A 39 6.96 -17.67 15.71
CA GLU A 39 7.82 -18.38 16.68
C GLU A 39 7.23 -18.40 18.09
N ASP A 40 6.65 -17.27 18.55
CA ASP A 40 5.88 -17.16 19.80
C ASP A 40 4.96 -15.93 19.81
N ASP A 41 4.10 -15.83 20.85
CA ASP A 41 3.06 -14.79 21.01
C ASP A 41 3.56 -13.33 21.06
N ASN A 42 4.85 -13.12 21.36
CA ASN A 42 5.46 -11.78 21.44
C ASN A 42 6.55 -11.57 20.38
N SER A 43 6.84 -12.59 19.58
CA SER A 43 7.89 -12.54 18.56
C SER A 43 7.51 -11.61 17.40
N THR A 44 8.52 -10.91 16.88
CA THR A 44 8.37 -10.05 15.69
C THR A 44 9.46 -10.36 14.69
N LEU A 45 9.18 -10.09 13.42
CA LEU A 45 10.16 -10.15 12.33
C LEU A 45 10.07 -8.91 11.46
N ILE A 46 11.18 -8.58 10.79
CA ILE A 46 11.24 -7.50 9.81
C ILE A 46 11.50 -8.14 8.45
N ILE A 47 10.56 -7.95 7.52
CA ILE A 47 10.64 -8.50 6.17
C ILE A 47 10.23 -7.45 5.13
N SER A 48 10.64 -7.69 3.89
CA SER A 48 10.39 -6.78 2.76
C SER A 48 9.65 -7.51 1.65
N GLY A 49 8.73 -6.82 0.98
CA GLY A 49 7.98 -7.36 -0.14
C GLY A 49 6.73 -6.56 -0.49
N THR A 50 6.23 -6.73 -1.71
CA THR A 50 4.88 -6.26 -2.10
C THR A 50 3.80 -6.98 -1.29
N SER A 51 4.08 -8.18 -0.78
CA SER A 51 3.28 -8.89 0.22
C SER A 51 3.12 -8.09 1.52
N GLN A 52 4.10 -7.28 1.91
CA GLN A 52 4.05 -6.40 3.09
C GLN A 52 3.41 -5.05 2.78
N ALA A 53 3.51 -4.58 1.54
CA ALA A 53 2.79 -3.40 1.07
C ALA A 53 1.27 -3.63 1.02
N THR A 54 0.84 -4.81 0.55
CA THR A 54 -0.58 -5.19 0.40
C THR A 54 -1.44 -5.01 1.67
N PRO A 55 -1.05 -5.48 2.86
CA PRO A 55 -1.86 -5.34 4.08
C PRO A 55 -2.05 -3.87 4.50
N HIS A 56 -1.15 -2.95 4.16
CA HIS A 56 -1.36 -1.52 4.42
C HIS A 56 -2.54 -0.96 3.60
N ALA A 57 -2.67 -1.35 2.33
CA ALA A 57 -3.83 -1.00 1.50
C ALA A 57 -5.11 -1.66 2.02
N ALA A 58 -5.06 -2.94 2.39
CA ALA A 58 -6.21 -3.66 2.95
C ALA A 58 -6.70 -3.04 4.26
N GLY A 59 -5.79 -2.73 5.20
CA GLY A 59 -6.14 -2.05 6.45
C GLY A 59 -6.72 -0.65 6.22
N THR A 60 -6.18 0.09 5.24
CA THR A 60 -6.73 1.40 4.85
C THR A 60 -8.17 1.29 4.33
N ILE A 61 -8.47 0.26 3.53
CA ILE A 61 -9.84 -0.02 3.08
C ILE A 61 -10.76 -0.30 4.27
N VAL A 62 -10.31 -1.08 5.27
CA VAL A 62 -11.10 -1.33 6.48
C VAL A 62 -11.39 -0.03 7.23
N LEU A 63 -10.43 0.89 7.34
CA LEU A 63 -10.65 2.21 7.95
C LEU A 63 -11.65 3.06 7.16
N ILE A 64 -11.60 3.01 5.83
CA ILE A 64 -12.57 3.67 4.95
C ILE A 64 -13.98 3.08 5.19
N ILE A 65 -14.11 1.75 5.26
CA ILE A 65 -15.38 1.08 5.54
C ILE A 65 -15.92 1.50 6.92
N ALA A 66 -15.07 1.54 7.94
CA ALA A 66 -15.45 1.95 9.28
C ALA A 66 -15.98 3.40 9.33
N LYS A 67 -15.37 4.31 8.56
CA LYS A 67 -15.75 5.73 8.55
C LYS A 67 -16.95 6.04 7.65
N ASN A 68 -16.99 5.45 6.45
CA ASN A 68 -17.87 5.87 5.34
C ASN A 68 -18.84 4.79 4.87
N GLY A 69 -18.85 3.62 5.53
CA GLY A 69 -19.61 2.44 5.13
C GLY A 69 -18.97 1.67 3.98
N ASN A 70 -19.39 0.41 3.82
CA ASN A 70 -18.91 -0.45 2.76
C ASN A 70 -19.48 -0.03 1.39
N LYS A 71 -18.72 -0.29 0.31
CA LYS A 71 -19.10 0.01 -1.08
C LYS A 71 -18.76 -1.19 -1.97
N SER A 72 -19.17 -1.13 -3.23
CA SER A 72 -18.73 -2.14 -4.19
C SER A 72 -17.20 -2.13 -4.35
N PRO A 73 -16.55 -3.25 -4.72
CA PRO A 73 -15.10 -3.28 -4.92
C PRO A 73 -14.58 -2.22 -5.89
N ALA A 74 -15.32 -1.94 -6.97
CA ALA A 74 -14.96 -0.93 -7.95
C ALA A 74 -15.02 0.50 -7.38
N GLU A 75 -16.03 0.80 -6.56
CA GLU A 75 -16.13 2.08 -5.87
C GLU A 75 -15.07 2.21 -4.77
N MET A 76 -14.79 1.13 -4.04
CA MET A 76 -13.76 1.14 -3.00
C MET A 76 -12.37 1.40 -3.56
N ALA A 77 -12.03 0.81 -4.72
CA ALA A 77 -10.78 1.10 -5.43
C ALA A 77 -10.69 2.60 -5.82
N LYS A 78 -11.79 3.20 -6.30
CA LYS A 78 -11.85 4.64 -6.61
C LYS A 78 -11.71 5.52 -5.37
N VAL A 79 -12.32 5.14 -4.25
CA VAL A 79 -12.20 5.88 -2.98
C VAL A 79 -10.77 5.82 -2.47
N LEU A 80 -10.15 4.64 -2.45
CA LEU A 80 -8.75 4.46 -2.06
C LEU A 80 -7.82 5.31 -2.96
N TYR A 81 -8.01 5.24 -4.28
CA TYR A 81 -7.24 6.05 -5.23
C TYR A 81 -7.44 7.55 -5.00
N THR A 82 -8.67 8.02 -4.78
CA THR A 82 -8.94 9.44 -4.54
C THR A 82 -8.32 9.93 -3.23
N LEU A 83 -8.30 9.08 -2.20
CA LEU A 83 -7.74 9.41 -0.89
C LEU A 83 -6.20 9.40 -0.86
N SER A 84 -5.57 8.57 -1.70
CA SER A 84 -4.11 8.41 -1.73
C SER A 84 -3.36 9.73 -1.93
N THR A 85 -2.15 9.81 -1.38
CA THR A 85 -1.23 10.92 -1.63
C THR A 85 -0.71 10.81 -3.07
N LYS A 86 -0.70 11.92 -3.80
CA LYS A 86 -0.29 11.99 -5.21
C LYS A 86 0.98 12.80 -5.36
N GLY A 87 1.78 12.53 -6.38
CA GLY A 87 2.93 13.35 -6.74
C GLY A 87 4.17 13.09 -5.89
N VAL A 88 4.20 11.97 -5.15
CA VAL A 88 5.24 11.69 -4.14
C VAL A 88 6.08 10.47 -4.50
N VAL A 89 5.56 9.52 -5.28
CA VAL A 89 6.29 8.28 -5.55
C VAL A 89 7.46 8.55 -6.48
N GLU A 90 8.68 8.24 -6.02
CA GLU A 90 9.90 8.47 -6.78
C GLU A 90 10.28 7.23 -7.62
N GLY A 91 10.89 7.46 -8.79
CA GLY A 91 11.38 6.37 -9.64
C GLY A 91 10.28 5.63 -10.43
N LEU A 92 9.14 6.28 -10.68
CA LEU A 92 8.04 5.74 -11.50
C LEU A 92 8.53 5.29 -12.89
N LYS A 93 8.09 4.10 -13.29
CA LYS A 93 8.39 3.48 -14.60
C LYS A 93 7.10 3.08 -15.31
N ASP A 94 7.13 3.06 -16.64
CA ASP A 94 6.13 2.42 -17.50
C ASP A 94 4.67 2.78 -17.22
N GLY A 95 4.42 4.03 -16.83
CA GLY A 95 3.08 4.52 -16.53
C GLY A 95 2.47 3.94 -15.25
N SER A 96 3.31 3.50 -14.31
CA SER A 96 2.90 3.21 -12.93
C SER A 96 2.15 4.41 -12.35
N PRO A 97 1.17 4.18 -11.47
CA PRO A 97 0.40 5.28 -10.89
C PRO A 97 1.24 6.03 -9.86
N ASP A 98 1.08 7.35 -9.81
CA ASP A 98 1.62 8.16 -8.71
C ASP A 98 0.57 8.27 -7.60
N SER A 99 0.38 7.18 -6.87
CA SER A 99 -0.60 7.05 -5.80
C SER A 99 0.02 6.28 -4.64
N PHE A 100 0.13 6.94 -3.49
CA PHE A 100 0.66 6.35 -2.26
C PHE A 100 -0.44 6.23 -1.20
N VAL A 101 -0.56 5.06 -0.57
CA VAL A 101 -1.64 4.77 0.39
C VAL A 101 -1.71 5.81 1.51
N ARG A 102 -2.93 6.24 1.83
CA ARG A 102 -3.21 7.21 2.89
C ARG A 102 -4.47 6.80 3.64
N ILE A 103 -4.40 6.78 4.97
CA ILE A 103 -5.56 6.53 5.82
C ILE A 103 -6.54 7.72 5.80
N PRO A 104 -7.85 7.50 5.99
CA PRO A 104 -8.79 8.61 6.12
C PRO A 104 -8.41 9.49 7.31
N SER A 105 -8.70 10.79 7.24
CA SER A 105 -8.54 11.67 8.42
C SER A 105 -9.35 11.13 9.60
N ALA A 106 -9.04 11.55 10.82
CA ALA A 106 -9.99 11.46 11.92
C ALA A 106 -11.32 12.13 11.52
#